data_AF-A0A7L9J4F5-F1
#
_entry.id   AF-A0A7L9J4F5-F1
#
_cell.length_a   1.000
_cell.length_b   1.000
_cell.length_c   1.000
_cell.angle_alpha   90.00
_cell.angle_beta   90.00
_cell.angle_gamma   90.00
#
_symmetry.space_group_name_H-M   'P 1'
#
loop_
_entity.id
_entity.type
_entity.pdbx_description
1 polymer ?
#
loop_
_entity_poly.entity_id
_entity_poly.type
_entity_poly.pdbx_seq_one_letter_code
_entity_poly.pdbx_strand_id
1 'polypeptide(L)'
;MKSAIATKVLSMPTVCPVAPPGAQAHADELMGYVLWGMGILFILGLIIGVGAVVAGRVFAMPHASKAGVVSLVVVFVAVIGYLILPGILESMTGSGCV
;
A
#
# COMPACT_ATOMS: atom_id res chain seq x y z
N MET A 1 -5.87 12.22 -16.43
CA MET A 1 -4.84 13.21 -16.85
C MET A 1 -3.51 12.93 -16.15
N LYS A 2 -2.90 11.74 -16.35
CA LYS A 2 -1.58 11.36 -15.78
C LYS A 2 -0.53 11.01 -16.84
N SER A 3 -0.88 11.08 -18.13
CA SER A 3 -0.06 10.53 -19.24
C SER A 3 0.87 11.52 -19.95
N ALA A 4 1.23 12.65 -19.35
CA ALA A 4 2.00 13.70 -20.05
C ALA A 4 3.44 13.94 -19.52
N ILE A 5 3.89 13.24 -18.47
CA ILE A 5 5.20 13.55 -17.84
C ILE A 5 6.34 12.61 -18.28
N ALA A 6 6.04 11.49 -18.97
CA ALA A 6 7.06 10.48 -19.28
C ALA A 6 7.80 10.67 -20.63
N THR A 7 7.48 11.68 -21.44
CA THR A 7 8.04 11.80 -22.82
C THR A 7 9.20 12.80 -22.95
N LYS A 8 9.74 13.34 -21.87
CA LYS A 8 10.88 14.29 -21.99
C LYS A 8 11.87 14.21 -20.83
N VAL A 9 12.56 13.07 -20.71
CA VAL A 9 13.85 13.02 -20.03
C VAL A 9 14.91 12.71 -21.08
N LEU A 10 15.85 13.63 -21.21
CA LEU A 10 16.84 13.72 -22.29
C LEU A 10 17.90 12.61 -22.20
N SER A 11 18.20 12.00 -23.35
CA SER A 11 19.54 11.71 -23.87
C SER A 11 20.70 11.51 -22.86
N MET A 12 20.67 10.43 -22.09
CA MET A 12 21.84 9.72 -21.56
C MET A 12 21.63 8.21 -21.80
N PRO A 13 22.68 7.36 -21.91
CA PRO A 13 22.52 5.93 -22.13
C PRO A 13 22.03 5.29 -20.85
N THR A 14 20.73 5.46 -20.61
CA THR A 14 20.21 5.38 -19.28
C THR A 14 19.64 3.98 -19.06
N VAL A 15 20.30 3.20 -18.19
CA VAL A 15 19.92 1.80 -17.95
C VAL A 15 18.68 1.80 -17.07
N CYS A 16 17.52 1.86 -17.73
CA CYS A 16 16.24 1.76 -17.06
C CYS A 16 15.89 0.29 -16.82
N PRO A 17 15.27 -0.07 -15.69
CA PRO A 17 14.63 -1.37 -15.53
C PRO A 17 13.40 -1.43 -16.46
N VAL A 18 13.65 -1.68 -17.75
CA VAL A 18 12.62 -2.03 -18.72
C VAL A 18 12.33 -3.51 -18.51
N ALA A 19 11.14 -3.85 -18.03
CA ALA A 19 10.73 -5.24 -18.02
C ALA A 19 10.75 -5.74 -19.48
N PRO A 20 11.41 -6.87 -19.76
CA PRO A 20 11.60 -7.37 -21.11
C PRO A 20 10.27 -7.48 -21.86
N PRO A 21 10.23 -7.16 -23.16
CA PRO A 21 8.99 -7.11 -23.94
C PRO A 21 8.23 -8.44 -23.81
N GLY A 22 6.97 -8.36 -23.37
CA GLY A 22 6.10 -9.52 -23.07
C GLY A 22 5.85 -9.78 -21.58
N ALA A 23 6.70 -9.29 -20.66
CA ALA A 23 6.51 -9.49 -19.22
C ALA A 23 5.68 -8.40 -18.51
N GLN A 24 5.41 -7.28 -19.18
CA GLN A 24 4.66 -6.14 -18.60
C GLN A 24 3.23 -6.52 -18.20
N ALA A 25 2.52 -7.29 -19.04
CA ALA A 25 1.14 -7.69 -18.76
C ALA A 25 1.03 -8.51 -17.46
N HIS A 26 1.99 -9.40 -17.19
CA HIS A 26 2.00 -10.20 -15.98
C HIS A 26 2.41 -9.39 -14.74
N ALA A 27 3.31 -8.42 -14.89
CA ALA A 27 3.66 -7.52 -13.80
C ALA A 27 2.46 -6.65 -13.40
N ASP A 28 1.75 -6.08 -14.37
CA ASP A 28 0.58 -5.23 -14.12
C ASP A 28 -0.57 -6.01 -13.46
N GLU A 29 -0.79 -7.26 -13.88
CA GLU A 29 -1.84 -8.11 -13.29
C GLU A 29 -1.53 -8.48 -11.83
N LEU A 30 -0.28 -8.86 -11.53
CA LEU A 30 0.15 -9.14 -10.17
C LEU A 30 0.04 -7.91 -9.27
N MET A 31 0.49 -6.75 -9.75
CA MET A 31 0.35 -5.48 -9.01
C MET A 31 -1.13 -5.14 -8.78
N GLY A 32 -2.00 -5.43 -9.77
CA GLY A 32 -3.45 -5.29 -9.65
C GLY A 32 -4.04 -6.14 -8.52
N TYR A 33 -3.70 -7.43 -8.43
CA TYR A 33 -4.16 -8.29 -7.34
C TYR A 33 -3.64 -7.83 -5.97
N VAL A 34 -2.40 -7.35 -5.90
CA VAL A 34 -1.82 -6.83 -4.65
C VAL A 34 -2.58 -5.59 -4.18
N LEU A 35 -2.83 -4.62 -5.06
CA LEU A 35 -3.63 -3.42 -4.75
C LEU A 35 -5.02 -3.78 -4.24
N TRP A 36 -5.69 -4.74 -4.90
CA TRP A 36 -7.03 -5.16 -4.50
C TRP A 36 -7.03 -5.92 -3.16
N GLY A 37 -6.04 -6.81 -2.96
CA GLY A 37 -5.87 -7.58 -1.73
C GLY A 37 -5.54 -6.70 -0.52
N MET A 38 -4.60 -5.76 -0.66
CA MET A 38 -4.28 -4.80 0.40
C MET A 38 -5.48 -3.88 0.70
N GLY A 39 -6.24 -3.47 -0.32
CA GLY A 39 -7.47 -2.70 -0.13
C GLY A 39 -8.46 -3.42 0.79
N ILE A 40 -8.70 -4.72 0.55
CA ILE A 40 -9.59 -5.53 1.41
C ILE A 40 -9.05 -5.66 2.83
N LEU A 41 -7.74 -5.87 3.01
CA LEU A 41 -7.14 -6.00 4.34
C LEU A 41 -7.37 -4.75 5.19
N PHE A 42 -7.30 -3.56 4.59
CA PHE A 42 -7.60 -2.30 5.30
C PHE A 42 -9.06 -2.21 5.72
N ILE A 43 -10.00 -2.57 4.84
CA ILE A 43 -11.44 -2.57 5.15
C ILE A 43 -11.75 -3.57 6.26
N LEU A 44 -11.23 -4.80 6.17
CA LEU A 44 -11.40 -5.81 7.21
C LEU A 44 -10.79 -5.36 8.54
N GLY A 45 -9.61 -4.76 8.52
CA GLY A 45 -8.95 -4.22 9.72
C GLY A 45 -9.82 -3.19 10.44
N LEU A 46 -10.47 -2.29 9.71
CA LEU A 46 -11.40 -1.31 10.28
C LEU A 46 -12.67 -1.98 10.85
N ILE A 47 -13.29 -2.89 10.10
CA ILE A 47 -14.51 -3.60 10.55
C ILE A 47 -14.23 -4.40 11.82
N ILE A 48 -13.13 -5.16 11.84
CA ILE A 48 -12.75 -5.99 12.99
C ILE A 48 -12.34 -5.10 14.17
N GLY A 49 -11.60 -4.01 13.94
CA GLY A 49 -11.21 -3.07 14.99
C GLY A 49 -12.41 -2.42 15.67
N VAL A 50 -13.33 -1.84 14.87
CA VAL A 50 -14.58 -1.25 15.39
C VAL A 50 -15.44 -2.32 16.08
N GLY A 51 -15.58 -3.50 15.46
CA GLY A 51 -16.32 -4.62 16.03
C GLY A 51 -15.77 -5.06 17.39
N ALA A 52 -14.45 -5.13 17.55
CA ALA A 52 -13.80 -5.47 18.81
C ALA A 52 -14.01 -4.40 19.90
N VAL A 53 -14.00 -3.11 19.53
CA VAL A 53 -14.27 -2.01 20.47
C VAL A 53 -15.72 -2.06 20.96
N VAL A 54 -16.68 -2.23 20.04
CA VAL A 54 -18.11 -2.30 20.36
C VAL A 54 -18.42 -3.57 21.17
N ALA A 55 -17.97 -4.73 20.72
CA ALA A 55 -18.18 -6.00 21.42
C ALA A 55 -17.53 -5.98 22.81
N GLY A 56 -16.30 -5.46 22.95
CA GLY A 56 -15.61 -5.35 24.24
C GLY A 56 -16.37 -4.47 25.24
N ARG A 57 -17.05 -3.41 24.77
CA ARG A 57 -17.92 -2.57 25.62
C ARG A 57 -19.21 -3.30 26.01
N VAL A 58 -19.84 -4.02 25.08
CA VAL A 58 -21.09 -4.76 25.33
C VAL A 58 -20.87 -5.90 26.33
N PHE A 59 -19.76 -6.63 26.22
CA PHE A 59 -19.45 -7.76 27.10
C PHE A 59 -18.69 -7.38 28.37
N ALA A 60 -18.53 -6.08 28.68
CA ALA A 60 -17.79 -5.57 29.84
C ALA A 60 -16.38 -6.19 30.00
N MET A 61 -15.74 -6.55 28.87
CA MET A 61 -14.40 -7.15 28.84
C MET A 61 -13.37 -6.09 28.47
N PRO A 62 -12.65 -5.50 29.46
CA PRO A 62 -11.72 -4.41 29.21
C PRO A 62 -10.52 -4.81 28.34
N HIS A 63 -10.17 -6.10 28.30
CA HIS A 63 -9.04 -6.58 27.51
C HIS A 63 -9.33 -6.53 25.99
N ALA A 64 -10.55 -6.89 25.58
CA ALA A 64 -10.97 -6.84 24.18
C ALA A 64 -11.07 -5.40 23.64
N SER A 65 -11.58 -4.47 24.45
CA SER A 65 -11.72 -3.07 24.03
C SER A 65 -10.35 -2.38 23.89
N LYS A 66 -9.38 -2.68 24.78
CA LYS A 66 -7.99 -2.21 24.66
C LYS A 66 -7.33 -2.73 23.38
N ALA A 67 -7.48 -4.01 23.07
CA ALA A 67 -6.95 -4.62 21.85
C ALA A 67 -7.59 -4.02 20.58
N GLY A 68 -8.89 -3.73 20.61
CA GLY A 68 -9.61 -3.09 19.50
C GLY A 68 -9.14 -1.66 19.23
N VAL A 69 -8.83 -0.86 20.25
CA VAL A 69 -8.28 0.49 20.03
C VAL A 69 -6.85 0.41 19.46
N VAL A 70 -6.02 -0.50 19.97
CA VAL A 70 -4.65 -0.68 19.47
C VAL A 70 -4.67 -1.13 17.99
N SER A 71 -5.58 -2.03 17.60
CA SER A 71 -5.68 -2.45 16.20
C SER A 71 -6.06 -1.30 15.28
N LEU A 72 -6.97 -0.42 15.69
CA LEU A 72 -7.33 0.78 14.90
C LEU A 72 -6.12 1.73 14.72
N VAL A 73 -5.32 1.93 15.76
CA VAL A 73 -4.09 2.74 15.67
C VAL A 73 -3.09 2.11 14.68
N VAL A 74 -2.89 0.80 14.76
CA VAL A 74 -1.98 0.07 13.86
C VAL A 74 -2.46 0.14 12.41
N VAL A 75 -3.76 -0.02 12.17
CA VAL A 75 -4.34 0.15 10.82
C VAL A 75 -4.07 1.56 10.28
N PHE A 76 -4.21 2.59 11.11
CA PHE A 76 -3.95 3.96 10.70
C PHE A 76 -2.46 4.20 10.34
N VAL A 77 -1.54 3.66 11.15
CA VAL A 77 -0.10 3.69 10.86
C VAL A 77 0.21 2.93 9.57
N ALA A 78 -0.41 1.77 9.35
CA ALA A 78 -0.23 0.99 8.14
C ALA A 78 -0.73 1.72 6.88
N VAL A 79 -1.83 2.47 6.97
CA VAL A 79 -2.31 3.33 5.86
C VAL A 79 -1.27 4.40 5.53
N ILE A 80 -0.75 5.09 6.54
CA ILE A 80 0.31 6.10 6.34
C ILE A 80 1.54 5.46 5.71
N GLY A 81 1.98 4.32 6.23
CA GLY A 81 3.11 3.56 5.69
C GLY A 81 2.89 3.18 4.23
N TYR A 82 1.69 2.71 3.87
CA TYR A 82 1.34 2.37 2.50
C TYR A 82 1.41 3.56 1.54
N LEU A 83 1.07 4.77 2.00
CA LEU A 83 1.14 5.98 1.18
C LEU A 83 2.57 6.50 1.00
N ILE A 84 3.44 6.29 1.99
CA ILE A 84 4.83 6.80 1.98
C ILE A 84 5.79 5.80 1.32
N LEU A 85 5.56 4.49 1.47
CA LEU A 85 6.40 3.44 0.93
C LEU A 85 6.74 3.61 -0.56
N PRO A 86 5.80 3.86 -1.48
CA PRO A 86 6.14 4.00 -2.90
C PRO A 86 7.14 5.13 -3.15
N GLY A 87 7.01 6.29 -2.48
CA GLY A 87 7.97 7.39 -2.63
C GLY A 87 9.35 7.06 -2.05
N ILE A 88 9.42 6.32 -0.94
CA ILE A 88 10.70 5.82 -0.40
C ILE A 88 11.31 4.81 -1.35
N LEU A 89 10.53 3.85 -1.84
CA LEU A 89 10.99 2.81 -2.76
C LEU A 89 11.51 3.45 -4.06
N GLU A 90 10.79 4.41 -4.64
CA GLU A 90 11.24 5.18 -5.80
C GLU A 90 12.56 5.92 -5.54
N SER A 91 12.75 6.47 -4.34
CA SER A 91 14.00 7.14 -3.95
C SER A 91 15.17 6.18 -3.70
N MET A 92 14.90 4.98 -3.15
CA MET A 92 15.92 3.97 -2.84
C MET A 92 16.33 3.16 -4.07
N THR A 93 15.40 2.88 -4.97
CA THR A 93 15.69 2.18 -6.23
C THR A 93 16.34 3.09 -7.28
N GLY A 94 16.57 4.37 -6.94
CA GLY A 94 17.06 5.38 -7.87
C GLY A 94 15.94 5.80 -8.82
N SER A 95 15.69 7.11 -8.91
CA SER A 95 14.71 7.70 -9.81
C SER A 95 15.13 7.51 -11.27
N GLY A 96 14.84 6.34 -11.84
CA GLY A 96 14.89 6.09 -13.28
C GLY A 96 16.26 6.33 -13.90
N CYS A 97 17.04 5.25 -13.98
CA CYS A 97 18.16 5.10 -14.90
C CYS A 97 19.46 5.85 -14.48
N VAL A 98 20.60 5.16 -14.56
CA VAL A 98 21.95 5.73 -14.37
C VAL A 98 22.52 6.29 -15.67
#